data_AF-A0A3P1UH55-F1
#
_entry.id   AF-A0A3P1UH55-F1
#
_cell.length_a   1.000
_cell.length_b   1.000
_cell.length_c   1.000
_cell.angle_alpha   90.00
_cell.angle_beta   90.00
_cell.angle_gamma   90.00
#
_symmetry.space_group_name_H-M   'P 1'
#
loop_
_entity.id
_entity.type
_entity.pdbx_description
1 polymer ?
#
loop_
_entity_poly.entity_id
_entity_poly.type
_entity_poly.pdbx_seq_one_letter_code
_entity_poly.pdbx_strand_id
1 'polypeptide(L)' 'LEKEVQELKERQLGREELYAKLKEDSKIRWHRDEYKKLLKRFDEYYNKLEQKIADKEQQIVELTKLLEVLN' A
#
# COMPACT_ATOMS: atom_id res chain seq x y z
N LEU A 1 -17.41 1.68 2.06
CA LEU A 1 -16.08 2.33 2.07
C LEU A 1 -15.19 1.77 3.16
N GLU A 2 -15.66 1.68 4.42
CA GLU A 2 -14.88 1.11 5.54
C GLU A 2 -14.39 -0.33 5.29
N LYS A 3 -15.27 -1.23 4.83
CA LYS A 3 -14.88 -2.61 4.46
C LYS A 3 -13.80 -2.63 3.37
N GLU A 4 -13.89 -1.74 2.37
CA GLU A 4 -12.91 -1.66 1.31
C GLU A 4 -11.56 -1.12 1.82
N VAL A 5 -11.57 -0.14 2.73
CA VAL A 5 -10.35 0.33 3.42
C VAL A 5 -9.72 -0.80 4.22
N GLN A 6 -10.52 -1.60 4.92
CA GLN A 6 -10.03 -2.75 5.68
C GLN A 6 -9.37 -3.80 4.78
N GLU A 7 -10.02 -4.18 3.68
CA GLU A 7 -9.45 -5.12 2.69
C GLU A 7 -8.15 -4.58 2.06
N LEU A 8 -8.04 -3.27 1.81
CA LEU A 8 -6.82 -2.64 1.30
C LEU A 8 -5.69 -2.64 2.35
N LYS A 9 -6.01 -2.46 3.63
CA LYS A 9 -5.04 -2.55 4.74
C LYS A 9 -4.55 -3.98 4.93
N GLU A 10 -5.42 -4.98 4.80
CA GLU A 10 -5.02 -6.40 4.85
C GLU A 10 -4.04 -6.76 3.73
N ARG A 11 -4.17 -6.13 2.55
CA ARG A 11 -3.19 -6.28 1.45
C ARG A 11 -1.82 -5.64 1.72
N GLN A 12 -1.69 -4.82 2.77
CA GLN A 12 -0.40 -4.31 3.25
C GLN A 12 0.31 -5.28 4.20
N LEU A 13 -0.41 -6.27 4.74
CA LEU A 13 0.20 -7.26 5.62
C LEU A 13 1.31 -8.04 4.90
N GLY A 14 2.42 -8.27 5.59
CA GLY A 14 3.57 -8.98 5.03
C GLY A 14 4.40 -8.17 4.02
N ARG A 15 4.05 -6.90 3.74
CA ARG A 15 4.84 -6.02 2.86
C ARG A 15 6.28 -5.90 3.34
N GLU A 16 6.49 -5.65 4.62
CA GLU A 16 7.84 -5.45 5.20
C GLU A 16 8.71 -6.70 5.06
N GLU A 17 8.13 -7.87 5.31
CA GLU A 17 8.82 -9.15 5.17
C GLU A 17 9.20 -9.42 3.70
N LEU A 18 8.26 -9.18 2.77
CA LEU A 18 8.51 -9.35 1.35
C LEU A 18 9.56 -8.34 0.83
N TYR A 19 9.50 -7.09 1.30
CA TYR A 19 10.50 -6.08 0.96
C TYR A 19 11.90 -6.46 1.46
N ALA A 20 12.00 -6.94 2.71
CA ALA A 20 13.27 -7.40 3.28
C ALA A 20 13.89 -8.55 2.46
N LYS A 21 13.07 -9.52 2.06
CA LYS A 21 13.49 -10.64 1.18
C LYS A 21 13.99 -10.13 -0.17
N LEU A 22 13.22 -9.28 -0.86
CA LEU A 22 13.62 -8.72 -2.15
C LEU A 22 14.91 -7.90 -2.07
N LYS A 23 15.10 -7.16 -0.97
CA LYS A 23 16.31 -6.37 -0.73
C LYS A 23 17.53 -7.26 -0.52
N GLU A 24 17.39 -8.36 0.21
CA GLU A 24 18.48 -9.33 0.40
C GLU A 24 18.84 -10.02 -0.92
N ASP A 25 17.83 -10.52 -1.64
CA ASP A 25 18.03 -11.16 -2.93
C ASP A 25 18.67 -10.23 -3.97
N SER A 26 18.35 -8.93 -3.90
CA SER A 26 18.97 -7.92 -4.78
C SER A 26 20.48 -7.80 -4.60
N LYS A 27 21.08 -8.31 -3.51
CA LYS A 27 22.53 -8.32 -3.32
C LYS A 27 23.22 -9.41 -4.16
N ILE A 28 22.49 -10.42 -4.63
CA ILE A 28 23.03 -11.53 -5.42
C ILE A 28 23.38 -11.07 -6.83
N ARG A 29 24.66 -11.20 -7.23
CA ARG A 29 25.21 -10.63 -8.47
C ARG A 29 24.49 -11.09 -9.75
N TRP A 30 24.00 -12.32 -9.81
CA TRP A 30 23.41 -12.91 -11.02
C TRP A 30 22.04 -12.32 -11.40
N HIS A 31 21.25 -11.90 -10.41
CA HIS A 31 19.90 -11.37 -10.65
C HIS A 31 19.67 -9.98 -10.05
N ARG A 32 20.72 -9.32 -9.54
CA ARG A 32 20.66 -7.99 -8.91
C ARG A 32 19.77 -7.00 -9.66
N ASP A 33 19.99 -6.87 -10.97
CA ASP A 33 19.31 -5.84 -11.75
C ASP A 33 17.82 -6.16 -11.94
N GLU A 34 17.45 -7.44 -12.02
CA GLU A 34 16.05 -7.89 -12.04
C GLU A 34 15.37 -7.67 -10.67
N TYR A 35 16.06 -8.00 -9.58
CA TYR A 35 15.55 -7.72 -8.23
C TYR A 35 15.42 -6.22 -7.95
N LYS A 36 16.32 -5.37 -8.45
CA LYS A 36 16.19 -3.91 -8.36
C LYS A 36 14.96 -3.39 -9.12
N LYS A 37 14.69 -3.91 -10.32
CA LYS A 37 13.46 -3.56 -11.06
C LYS A 37 12.22 -4.01 -10.30
N LEU A 38 12.25 -5.20 -9.72
CA LEU A 38 11.15 -5.74 -8.92
C LEU A 38 10.91 -4.89 -7.66
N LEU A 39 11.96 -4.51 -6.94
CA LEU A 39 11.88 -3.63 -5.78
C LEU A 39 11.25 -2.27 -6.15
N LYS A 40 11.65 -1.69 -7.28
CA LYS A 40 11.05 -0.43 -7.76
C LYS A 40 9.55 -0.57 -8.05
N ARG A 41 9.14 -1.64 -8.75
CA ARG A 41 7.72 -1.92 -9.03
C ARG A 41 6.92 -2.18 -7.76
N PHE A 42 7.55 -2.84 -6.79
CA PHE A 42 6.97 -3.09 -5.48
C PHE A 42 6.69 -1.77 -4.75
N ASP A 43 7.68 -0.87 -4.68
CA ASP A 43 7.53 0.45 -4.09
C ASP A 43 6.43 1.26 -4.79
N GLU A 44 6.43 1.28 -6.13
CA GLU A 44 5.40 1.97 -6.91
C GLU A 44 3.98 1.43 -6.63
N TYR A 45 3.83 0.12 -6.50
CA TYR A 45 2.54 -0.51 -6.18
C TYR A 45 2.06 -0.10 -4.79
N TYR A 46 2.90 -0.22 -3.76
CA TYR A 46 2.50 0.07 -2.39
C TYR A 46 2.28 1.56 -2.14
N ASN A 47 3.03 2.45 -2.79
CA ASN A 47 2.79 3.89 -2.71
C ASN A 47 1.41 4.25 -3.28
N LYS A 48 1.01 3.62 -4.41
CA LYS A 48 -0.34 3.80 -4.98
C LYS A 48 -1.42 3.22 -4.07
N LEU A 49 -1.14 2.10 -3.42
CA LEU A 49 -2.06 1.48 -2.47
C LEU A 49 -2.29 2.37 -1.24
N GLU A 50 -1.22 2.95 -0.68
CA GLU A 50 -1.29 3.90 0.42
C GLU A 50 -2.09 5.14 0.04
N GLN A 51 -1.82 5.74 -1.12
CA GLN A 51 -2.60 6.89 -1.61
C GLN A 51 -4.09 6.54 -1.71
N LYS A 52 -4.43 5.38 -2.27
CA LYS A 52 -5.82 4.93 -2.41
C LYS A 52 -6.51 4.73 -1.05
N ILE A 53 -5.78 4.26 -0.05
CA ILE A 53 -6.30 4.12 1.32
C ILE A 53 -6.57 5.51 1.91
N ALA A 54 -5.59 6.42 1.83
CA ALA A 54 -5.71 7.78 2.35
C ALA A 54 -6.89 8.54 1.73
N ASP A 55 -7.04 8.47 0.40
CA ASP A 55 -8.16 9.11 -0.30
C ASP A 55 -9.51 8.57 0.17
N LYS A 56 -9.61 7.25 0.41
CA LYS A 56 -10.85 6.62 0.89
C LYS A 56 -11.15 6.92 2.35
N GLU A 57 -10.13 6.99 3.20
CA GLU A 57 -10.28 7.42 4.59
C GLU A 57 -10.77 8.88 4.65
N GLN A 58 -10.21 9.75 3.82
CA GLN A 58 -10.66 11.13 3.70
C GLN A 58 -12.13 11.21 3.24
N GLN A 59 -12.52 10.42 2.24
CA GLN A 59 -13.93 10.34 1.80
C GLN A 59 -14.88 9.89 2.93
N ILE A 60 -14.46 8.93 3.76
CA ILE A 60 -15.25 8.50 4.92
C ILE A 60 -15.43 9.67 5.89
N VAL A 61 -14.35 10.37 6.22
CA VAL A 61 -14.39 11.54 7.13
C VAL A 61 -15.32 12.63 6.61
N GLU A 62 -15.27 12.94 5.31
CA GLU A 62 -16.15 13.92 4.69
C GLU A 62 -17.62 13.51 4.75
N LEU A 63 -17.93 12.24 4.45
CA LEU A 63 -19.28 11.70 4.54
C LEU A 63 -19.80 11.71 5.98
N THR A 64 -18.97 11.36 6.96
CA THR A 64 -19.34 11.42 8.39
C THR A 64 -19.68 12.85 8.81
N LYS A 65 -18.87 13.84 8.43
CA LYS A 65 -19.15 15.26 8.73
C LYS A 65 -20.44 15.76 8.09
N LEU A 66 -20.73 15.36 6.84
CA LEU A 66 -21.98 15.72 6.18
C LEU A 66 -23.19 15.12 6.90
N LEU A 67 -23.09 13.88 7.37
CA LEU A 67 -24.15 13.25 8.16
C LEU A 67 -24.35 13.96 9.51
N GLU A 68 -23.29 14.42 10.17
CA GLU A 68 -23.38 15.20 11.41
C GLU A 68 -24.10 16.55 11.22
N VAL A 69 -23.90 17.21 10.07
CA VAL A 69 -24.55 18.51 9.76
C VAL A 69 -26.02 18.36 9.34
N LEU A 70 -26.38 17.21 8.78
CA LEU A 70 -27.74 16.91 8.31
C LEU A 70 -28.67 16.36 9.41
N ASN A 71 -28.11 15.97 10.56
CA ASN A 71 -28.84 15.53 11.76
C ASN A 71 -29.04 16.69 12.75
#